data_AF-A0A947Z857-F1
#
_entry.id   AF-A0A947Z857-F1
#
_cell.length_a   1.000
_cell.length_b   1.000
_cell.length_c   1.000
_cell.angle_alpha   90.00
_cell.angle_beta   90.00
_cell.angle_gamma   90.00
#
_symmetry.space_group_name_H-M   'P 1'
#
loop_
_entity.id
_entity.type
_entity.pdbx_description
1 polymer ?
#
loop_
_entity_poly.entity_id
_entity_poly.type
_entity_poly.pdbx_seq_one_letter_code
_entity_poly.pdbx_strand_id
1 'polypeptide(L)'
;MPKKNSLISYFGVASLVVTFALMCIAQLWYTMFLLFGFALLVVLMQGKNTYCAHYCPLGTLQDVMGEKSQRVRAFRGVRWLKFLLIPVFWAAVIYTTYRFRSHGAQLWVWMLRIMVSMFFLAMVLQELLGKRFFCVHLCPLRHPVLEPARRARNCAVKGCGGSGNDSSR
;
A
#
# COMPACT_ATOMS: atom_id res chain seq x y z
N MET A 1 24.25 18.33 8.65
CA MET A 1 23.06 17.62 9.17
C MET A 1 22.11 17.34 8.00
N PRO A 2 21.68 16.10 7.77
CA PRO A 2 21.19 15.69 6.46
C PRO A 2 19.77 16.20 6.18
N LYS A 3 19.70 17.16 5.24
CA LYS A 3 18.52 17.73 4.59
C LYS A 3 17.81 16.72 3.66
N LYS A 4 17.76 15.43 4.03
CA LYS A 4 17.36 14.30 3.16
C LYS A 4 15.87 13.97 3.21
N ASN A 5 15.13 14.49 4.20
CA ASN A 5 13.73 14.16 4.41
C ASN A 5 12.75 14.98 3.53
N SER A 6 13.16 16.17 3.08
CA SER A 6 12.31 17.03 2.25
C SER A 6 12.08 16.45 0.86
N LEU A 7 13.14 15.95 0.22
CA LEU A 7 13.09 15.43 -1.15
C LEU A 7 12.20 14.18 -1.26
N ILE A 8 12.22 13.32 -0.24
CA ILE A 8 11.36 12.14 -0.14
C ILE A 8 9.89 12.54 0.03
N SER A 9 9.60 13.58 0.83
CA SER A 9 8.24 14.07 1.00
C SER A 9 7.68 14.70 -0.28
N TYR A 10 8.51 15.43 -1.04
CA TYR A 10 8.11 15.98 -2.33
C TYR A 10 7.75 14.90 -3.35
N PHE A 11 8.49 13.80 -3.43
CA PHE A 11 8.14 12.69 -4.33
C PHE A 11 6.81 12.04 -3.98
N GLY A 12 6.50 11.86 -2.68
CA GLY A 12 5.21 11.32 -2.25
C GLY A 12 4.04 12.26 -2.54
N VAL A 13 4.22 13.57 -2.36
CA VAL A 13 3.20 14.58 -2.71
C VAL A 13 3.03 14.67 -4.23
N ALA A 14 4.12 14.65 -5.00
CA ALA A 14 4.07 14.66 -6.46
C ALA A 14 3.34 13.42 -7.00
N SER A 15 3.60 12.22 -6.45
CA SER A 15 2.88 11.01 -6.87
C SER A 15 1.39 11.07 -6.52
N LEU A 16 1.03 11.67 -5.38
CA LEU A 16 -0.35 11.96 -5.00
C LEU A 16 -1.05 12.86 -6.04
N VAL A 17 -0.43 14.00 -6.37
CA VAL A 17 -0.99 14.97 -7.32
C VAL A 17 -1.12 14.36 -8.71
N VAL A 18 -0.10 13.63 -9.17
CA VAL A 18 -0.14 12.94 -10.47
C VAL A 18 -1.23 11.87 -10.48
N THR A 19 -1.36 11.06 -9.43
CA THR A 19 -2.40 10.02 -9.34
C THR A 19 -3.80 10.66 -9.33
N PHE A 20 -3.97 11.75 -8.57
CA PHE A 20 -5.22 12.47 -8.50
C PHE A 20 -5.59 13.10 -9.85
N ALA A 21 -4.64 13.76 -10.52
CA ALA A 21 -4.86 14.33 -11.85
C ALA A 21 -5.20 13.24 -12.88
N LEU A 22 -4.48 12.12 -12.90
CA LEU A 22 -4.76 11.00 -13.80
C LEU A 22 -6.15 10.39 -13.55
N MET A 23 -6.60 10.30 -12.30
CA MET A 23 -7.95 9.77 -12.00
C MET A 23 -9.06 10.76 -12.31
N CYS A 24 -8.89 12.03 -11.94
CA CYS A 24 -9.94 13.04 -12.05
C CYS A 24 -10.07 13.61 -13.46
N ILE A 25 -8.96 13.80 -14.18
CA ILE A 25 -8.96 14.43 -15.50
C ILE A 25 -9.06 13.37 -16.59
N ALA A 26 -8.28 12.30 -16.48
CA ALA A 26 -8.15 11.34 -17.56
C ALA A 26 -9.21 10.22 -17.50
N GLN A 27 -9.91 10.04 -16.38
CA GLN A 27 -10.88 8.95 -16.14
C GLN A 27 -10.35 7.55 -16.52
N LEU A 28 -9.02 7.38 -16.59
CA LEU A 28 -8.42 6.13 -16.98
C LEU A 28 -8.49 5.16 -15.80
N TRP A 29 -9.45 4.25 -15.82
CA TRP A 29 -9.51 3.10 -14.90
C TRP A 29 -8.24 2.24 -14.98
N TYR A 30 -7.51 2.29 -16.10
CA TYR A 30 -6.25 1.58 -16.29
C TYR A 30 -5.13 2.09 -15.37
N THR A 31 -5.25 3.32 -14.85
CA THR A 31 -4.24 3.88 -13.95
C THR A 31 -4.07 3.04 -12.69
N MET A 32 -5.11 2.36 -12.20
CA MET A 32 -5.01 1.47 -11.05
C MET A 32 -4.17 0.23 -11.34
N PHE A 33 -4.38 -0.40 -12.50
CA PHE A 33 -3.54 -1.52 -12.94
C PHE A 33 -2.10 -1.09 -13.21
N LEU A 34 -1.92 0.11 -13.77
CA LEU A 34 -0.60 0.67 -14.06
C LEU A 34 0.14 1.01 -12.77
N LEU A 35 -0.51 1.66 -11.80
CA LEU A 35 0.03 1.92 -10.46
C LEU A 35 0.33 0.63 -9.72
N PHE A 36 -0.57 -0.35 -9.75
CA PHE A 36 -0.36 -1.63 -9.08
C PHE A 36 0.79 -2.41 -9.72
N GLY A 37 0.85 -2.45 -11.06
CA GLY A 37 1.94 -3.07 -11.82
C GLY A 37 3.28 -2.36 -11.57
N PHE A 38 3.30 -1.03 -11.57
CA PHE A 38 4.49 -0.25 -11.24
C PHE A 38 4.92 -0.47 -9.79
N ALA A 39 3.98 -0.47 -8.84
CA ALA A 39 4.26 -0.76 -7.44
C ALA A 39 4.83 -2.18 -7.26
N LEU A 40 4.29 -3.16 -7.98
CA LEU A 40 4.79 -4.54 -7.98
C LEU A 40 6.21 -4.60 -8.57
N LEU A 41 6.45 -3.94 -9.70
CA LEU A 41 7.75 -3.83 -10.35
C LEU A 41 8.78 -3.20 -9.41
N VAL A 42 8.44 -2.07 -8.77
CA VAL A 42 9.34 -1.40 -7.82
C VAL A 42 9.58 -2.26 -6.58
N VAL A 43 8.58 -2.98 -6.08
CA VAL A 43 8.75 -3.92 -4.96
C VAL A 43 9.66 -5.08 -5.36
N LEU A 44 9.55 -5.60 -6.57
CA LEU A 44 10.42 -6.65 -7.11
C LEU A 44 11.85 -6.14 -7.28
N MET A 45 12.03 -4.94 -7.86
CA MET A 45 13.35 -4.34 -8.09
C MET A 45 14.04 -3.92 -6.79
N GLN A 46 13.35 -3.19 -5.90
CA GLN A 46 13.94 -2.64 -4.67
C GLN A 46 13.98 -3.65 -3.53
N GLY A 47 13.07 -4.64 -3.50
CA GLY A 47 13.04 -5.78 -2.55
C GLY A 47 13.03 -5.40 -1.06
N LYS A 48 12.91 -4.11 -0.76
CA LYS A 48 12.71 -3.51 0.56
C LYS A 48 11.36 -2.81 0.56
N ASN A 49 10.77 -2.66 1.74
CA ASN A 49 9.46 -2.02 1.92
C ASN A 49 9.50 -0.49 1.72
N THR A 50 10.50 0.03 1.00
CA THR A 50 10.70 1.44 0.68
C THR A 50 9.56 2.00 -0.17
N TYR A 51 8.87 1.16 -0.97
CA TYR A 51 7.70 1.60 -1.73
C TYR A 51 6.60 2.16 -0.83
N CYS A 52 6.17 1.39 0.18
CA CYS A 52 5.13 1.83 1.11
C CYS A 52 5.57 3.02 1.99
N ALA A 53 6.85 3.18 2.25
CA ALA A 53 7.38 4.26 3.09
C ALA A 53 7.67 5.56 2.31
N HIS A 54 7.88 5.50 0.99
CA HIS A 54 8.37 6.65 0.22
C HIS A 54 7.55 6.97 -1.02
N TYR A 55 6.87 6.00 -1.62
CA TYR A 55 6.18 6.17 -2.90
C TYR A 55 4.66 6.04 -2.76
N CYS A 56 4.19 5.34 -1.72
CA CYS A 56 2.77 5.14 -1.51
C CYS A 56 2.10 6.45 -1.04
N PRO A 57 1.15 6.99 -1.80
CA PRO A 57 0.47 8.25 -1.48
C PRO A 57 -0.22 8.20 -0.12
N LEU A 58 -0.82 7.04 0.19
CA LEU A 58 -1.44 6.77 1.49
C LEU A 58 -0.40 6.81 2.62
N GLY A 59 0.76 6.19 2.45
CA GLY A 59 1.81 6.17 3.48
C GLY A 59 2.32 7.58 3.82
N THR A 60 2.54 8.42 2.81
CA THR A 60 2.92 9.82 3.00
C THR A 60 1.85 10.60 3.74
N LEU A 61 0.57 10.39 3.41
CA LEU A 61 -0.53 11.08 4.10
C LEU A 61 -0.63 10.66 5.57
N GLN A 62 -0.50 9.36 5.85
CA GLN A 62 -0.47 8.82 7.22
C GLN A 62 0.70 9.39 8.03
N ASP A 63 1.84 9.63 7.38
CA ASP A 63 3.01 10.23 8.01
C ASP A 63 2.83 11.68 8.40
N VAL A 64 2.18 12.46 7.53
CA VAL A 64 1.85 13.87 7.76
C VAL A 64 0.78 14.01 8.85
N MET A 65 -0.24 13.14 8.86
CA MET A 65 -1.36 13.25 9.81
C MET A 65 -1.06 12.73 11.22
N GLY A 66 -0.16 11.76 11.41
CA GLY A 66 0.05 11.17 12.74
C GLY A 66 1.12 11.87 13.57
N GLU A 67 0.77 12.65 14.59
CA GLU A 67 1.75 13.10 15.59
C GLU A 67 2.04 11.99 16.62
N LYS A 68 3.31 11.57 16.72
CA LYS A 68 4.00 10.75 17.75
C LYS A 68 3.21 9.78 18.67
N SER A 69 2.07 9.22 18.26
CA SER A 69 1.34 8.25 19.08
C SER A 69 1.97 6.86 18.95
N GLN A 70 2.88 6.54 19.88
CA GLN A 70 3.29 5.16 20.13
C GLN A 70 2.26 4.48 21.02
N ARG A 71 1.40 3.63 20.43
CA ARG A 71 0.93 2.44 21.16
C ARG A 71 0.61 1.29 20.21
N VAL A 72 1.62 0.46 20.03
CA VAL A 72 1.52 -0.84 19.38
C VAL A 72 0.96 -1.83 20.42
N ARG A 73 -0.36 -2.00 20.45
CA ARG A 73 -0.93 -3.26 20.95
C ARG A 73 -1.16 -4.14 19.73
N ALA A 74 -0.27 -5.12 19.54
CA ALA A 74 -0.39 -6.12 18.49
C ALA A 74 -1.68 -6.94 18.71
N PHE A 75 -2.78 -6.51 18.10
CA PHE A 75 -4.04 -7.23 18.17
C PHE A 75 -3.90 -8.54 17.39
N ARG A 76 -4.05 -9.68 18.08
CA ARG A 76 -3.97 -11.03 17.49
C ARG A 76 -5.00 -11.22 16.35
N GLY A 77 -6.11 -10.49 16.41
CA GLY A 77 -7.18 -10.50 15.40
C GLY A 77 -6.82 -9.89 14.03
N VAL A 78 -5.79 -9.06 13.94
CA VAL A 78 -5.46 -8.40 12.65
C VAL A 78 -4.96 -9.40 11.62
N ARG A 79 -4.33 -10.50 12.06
CA ARG A 79 -3.84 -11.53 11.14
C ARG A 79 -4.98 -12.18 10.35
N TRP A 80 -6.11 -12.42 11.02
CA TRP A 80 -7.34 -12.92 10.40
C TRP A 80 -8.01 -11.85 9.54
N LEU A 81 -8.09 -10.62 10.03
CA LEU A 81 -8.65 -9.50 9.28
C LEU A 81 -7.93 -9.30 7.94
N LYS A 82 -6.59 -9.40 7.92
CA LYS A 82 -5.79 -9.35 6.69
C LYS A 82 -6.19 -10.46 5.71
N PHE A 83 -6.33 -11.68 6.21
CA PHE A 83 -6.65 -12.84 5.38
C PHE A 83 -8.05 -12.77 4.78
N LEU A 84 -8.99 -12.12 5.46
CA LEU A 84 -10.36 -11.92 4.98
C LEU A 84 -10.47 -10.70 4.07
N LEU A 85 -9.80 -9.59 4.40
CA LEU A 85 -9.93 -8.31 3.71
C LEU A 85 -9.33 -8.35 2.29
N ILE A 86 -8.22 -9.06 2.09
CA ILE A 86 -7.58 -9.18 0.77
C ILE A 86 -8.49 -9.89 -0.26
N PRO A 87 -8.99 -11.12 -0.03
CA PRO A 87 -9.85 -11.79 -0.99
C PRO A 87 -11.17 -11.05 -1.16
N VAL A 88 -11.74 -10.46 -0.10
CA VAL A 88 -12.96 -9.64 -0.22
C VAL A 88 -12.71 -8.42 -1.11
N PHE A 89 -11.58 -7.73 -0.95
CA PHE A 89 -11.20 -6.59 -1.78
C PHE A 89 -11.07 -7.00 -3.26
N TRP A 90 -10.31 -8.07 -3.55
CA TRP A 90 -10.16 -8.53 -4.92
C TRP A 90 -11.46 -9.05 -5.52
N ALA A 91 -12.27 -9.77 -4.75
CA ALA A 91 -13.59 -10.22 -5.18
C ALA A 91 -14.49 -9.03 -5.51
N ALA A 92 -14.51 -7.98 -4.68
CA ALA A 92 -15.26 -6.75 -4.94
C ALA A 92 -14.79 -6.08 -6.24
N VAL A 93 -13.47 -5.89 -6.43
CA VAL A 93 -12.90 -5.27 -7.63
C VAL A 93 -13.22 -6.10 -8.89
N ILE A 94 -13.01 -7.41 -8.85
CA ILE A 94 -13.31 -8.31 -9.97
C ILE A 94 -14.81 -8.30 -10.29
N TYR A 95 -15.64 -8.40 -9.26
CA TYR A 95 -17.10 -8.37 -9.39
C TYR A 95 -17.58 -7.06 -10.02
N THR A 96 -17.13 -5.90 -9.54
CA THR A 96 -17.53 -4.61 -10.10
C THR A 96 -17.00 -4.42 -11.53
N THR A 97 -15.77 -4.87 -11.81
CA THR A 97 -15.18 -4.78 -13.15
C THR A 97 -15.95 -5.64 -14.16
N TYR A 98 -16.30 -6.87 -13.76
CA TYR A 98 -17.08 -7.78 -14.60
C TYR A 98 -18.49 -7.26 -14.83
N ARG A 99 -19.16 -6.78 -13.77
CA ARG A 99 -20.57 -6.35 -13.84
C ARG A 99 -20.78 -5.06 -14.62
N PHE A 100 -19.85 -4.10 -14.52
CA PHE A 100 -19.99 -2.76 -15.10
C PHE A 100 -19.11 -2.53 -16.34
N ARG A 101 -18.58 -3.58 -16.97
CA ARG A 101 -17.74 -3.49 -18.18
C ARG A 101 -18.36 -2.66 -19.30
N SER A 102 -19.70 -2.69 -19.45
CA SER A 102 -20.41 -1.97 -20.50
C SER A 102 -20.70 -0.50 -20.18
N HIS A 103 -20.60 -0.09 -18.90
CA HIS A 103 -20.98 1.26 -18.45
C HIS A 103 -19.81 1.93 -17.73
N GLY A 104 -18.93 2.56 -18.51
CA GLY A 104 -17.69 3.15 -18.01
C GLY A 104 -17.86 4.16 -16.87
N ALA A 105 -18.87 5.03 -16.96
CA ALA A 105 -19.15 6.02 -15.91
C ALA A 105 -19.58 5.39 -14.58
N GLN A 106 -20.39 4.32 -14.61
CA GLN A 106 -20.79 3.61 -13.39
C GLN A 106 -19.61 2.87 -12.77
N LEU A 107 -18.75 2.25 -13.59
CA LEU A 107 -17.54 1.58 -13.13
C LEU A 107 -16.62 2.55 -12.40
N TRP A 108 -16.48 3.78 -12.91
CA TRP A 108 -15.71 4.84 -12.26
C TRP A 108 -16.27 5.22 -10.88
N VAL A 109 -17.58 5.44 -10.75
CA VAL A 109 -18.22 5.79 -9.46
C VAL A 109 -18.02 4.67 -8.43
N TRP A 110 -18.18 3.40 -8.85
CA TRP A 110 -17.97 2.26 -7.97
C TRP A 110 -16.51 2.11 -7.54
N MET A 111 -15.55 2.29 -8.44
CA MET A 111 -14.13 2.30 -8.10
C MET A 111 -13.80 3.43 -7.12
N LEU A 112 -14.34 4.64 -7.33
CA LEU A 112 -14.14 5.77 -6.43
C LEU A 112 -14.69 5.46 -5.03
N ARG A 113 -15.88 4.86 -4.94
CA ARG A 113 -16.46 4.40 -3.66
C ARG A 113 -15.57 3.39 -2.94
N ILE A 114 -15.00 2.42 -3.66
CA ILE A 114 -14.08 1.42 -3.07
C ILE A 114 -12.79 2.10 -2.59
N MET A 115 -12.24 3.07 -3.34
CA MET A 115 -11.05 3.81 -2.89
C MET A 115 -11.33 4.65 -1.65
N VAL A 116 -12.42 5.40 -1.63
CA VAL A 116 -12.80 6.25 -0.49
C VAL A 116 -13.07 5.38 0.75
N SER A 117 -13.74 4.23 0.59
CA SER A 117 -14.00 3.33 1.73
C SER A 117 -12.71 2.73 2.28
N MET A 118 -11.77 2.32 1.41
CA MET A 118 -10.45 1.84 1.83
C MET A 118 -9.62 2.93 2.51
N PHE A 119 -9.68 4.16 1.99
CA PHE A 119 -9.01 5.30 2.58
C PHE A 119 -9.56 5.63 3.98
N PHE A 120 -10.88 5.67 4.10
CA PHE A 120 -11.57 5.90 5.37
C PHE A 120 -11.23 4.79 6.38
N LEU A 121 -11.26 3.53 5.94
CA LEU A 121 -10.84 2.39 6.75
C LEU A 121 -9.39 2.54 7.21
N ALA A 122 -8.49 2.97 6.33
CA ALA A 122 -7.08 3.19 6.68
C ALA A 122 -6.91 4.31 7.71
N MET A 123 -7.69 5.39 7.62
CA MET A 123 -7.70 6.49 8.59
C MET A 123 -8.25 6.03 9.94
N VAL A 124 -9.38 5.32 9.96
CA VAL A 124 -9.96 4.74 11.19
C VAL A 124 -8.99 3.75 11.84
N LEU A 125 -8.35 2.87 11.05
CA LEU A 125 -7.35 1.94 11.59
C LEU A 125 -6.12 2.67 12.12
N GLN A 126 -5.72 3.80 11.53
CA GLN A 126 -4.61 4.58 12.04
C GLN A 126 -4.93 5.21 13.40
N GLU A 127 -6.13 5.75 13.58
CA GLU A 127 -6.58 6.28 14.87
C GLU A 127 -6.65 5.18 15.94
N LEU A 128 -7.11 3.97 15.57
CA LEU A 128 -7.30 2.87 16.52
C LEU A 128 -6.02 2.07 16.84
N LEU A 129 -5.11 1.90 15.87
CA LEU A 129 -3.98 0.96 15.96
C LEU A 129 -2.61 1.63 15.86
N GLY A 130 -2.58 2.95 15.65
CA GLY A 130 -1.36 3.75 15.60
C GLY A 130 -0.74 3.89 14.21
N LYS A 131 0.43 4.54 14.19
CA LYS A 131 1.07 5.03 12.96
C LYS A 131 1.48 3.89 12.00
N ARG A 132 1.18 4.06 10.71
CA ARG A 132 1.57 3.17 9.59
C ARG A 132 1.04 1.73 9.66
N PHE A 133 0.01 1.47 10.47
CA PHE A 133 -0.53 0.12 10.63
C PHE A 133 -1.01 -0.49 9.30
N PHE A 134 -1.69 0.32 8.48
CA PHE A 134 -2.21 -0.10 7.17
C PHE A 134 -1.07 -0.51 6.22
N CYS A 135 -0.03 0.32 6.10
CA CYS A 135 1.12 0.03 5.24
C CYS A 135 1.93 -1.20 5.68
N VAL A 136 2.00 -1.48 6.98
CA VAL A 136 2.76 -2.62 7.51
C VAL A 136 1.96 -3.91 7.43
N HIS A 137 0.66 -3.89 7.71
CA HIS A 137 -0.12 -5.10 7.89
C HIS A 137 -1.18 -5.35 6.81
N LEU A 138 -1.85 -4.32 6.30
CA LEU A 138 -2.98 -4.45 5.37
C LEU A 138 -2.62 -4.21 3.90
N CYS A 139 -1.45 -3.63 3.61
CA CYS A 139 -1.08 -3.35 2.23
C CYS A 139 -1.05 -4.65 1.41
N PRO A 140 -1.83 -4.75 0.31
CA PRO A 140 -1.90 -5.97 -0.50
C PRO A 140 -0.55 -6.34 -1.11
N LEU A 141 0.35 -5.36 -1.31
CA LEU A 141 1.72 -5.59 -1.79
C LEU A 141 2.65 -6.21 -0.72
N ARG A 142 2.26 -6.25 0.55
CA ARG A 142 3.00 -6.89 1.64
C ARG A 142 2.43 -8.28 1.94
N HIS A 143 2.14 -9.04 0.89
CA HIS A 143 1.69 -10.41 1.01
C HIS A 143 2.87 -11.36 1.33
N PRO A 144 2.69 -12.37 2.21
CA PRO A 144 3.73 -13.37 2.50
C PRO A 144 4.19 -14.14 1.25
N VAL A 145 3.40 -14.16 0.17
CA VAL A 145 3.79 -14.78 -1.12
C VAL A 145 5.03 -14.10 -1.74
N LEU A 146 5.28 -12.83 -1.44
CA LEU A 146 6.45 -12.10 -1.95
C LEU A 146 7.65 -12.16 -0.98
N GLU A 147 7.50 -12.72 0.22
CA GLU A 147 8.60 -12.88 1.17
C GLU A 147 9.67 -13.87 0.68
N PRO A 148 9.34 -15.05 0.10
CA PRO A 148 10.33 -15.97 -0.47
C PRO A 148 11.16 -15.30 -1.57
N ALA A 149 10.51 -14.57 -2.47
CA ALA A 149 11.18 -13.85 -3.56
C ALA A 149 12.15 -12.76 -3.03
N ARG A 150 11.74 -12.01 -2.01
CA ARG A 150 12.63 -11.03 -1.34
C ARG A 150 13.80 -11.71 -0.63
N ARG A 151 13.56 -12.85 0.03
CA ARG A 151 14.58 -13.61 0.75
C ARG A 151 15.62 -14.15 -0.22
N ALA A 152 15.19 -14.76 -1.32
CA ALA A 152 16.05 -15.26 -2.39
C ALA A 152 16.94 -14.15 -2.98
N ARG A 153 16.36 -12.97 -3.27
CA ARG A 153 17.14 -11.83 -3.79
C ARG A 153 18.10 -11.25 -2.77
N ASN A 154 17.71 -11.10 -1.50
CA ASN A 154 18.63 -10.60 -0.48
C ASN A 154 19.80 -11.57 -0.28
N CYS A 155 19.57 -12.87 -0.41
CA CYS A 155 20.59 -13.90 -0.50
C CYS A 155 21.51 -13.71 -1.73
N ALA A 156 20.94 -13.41 -2.90
CA ALA A 156 21.72 -13.16 -4.12
C ALA A 156 22.56 -11.86 -4.07
N VAL A 157 22.04 -10.80 -3.44
CA VAL A 157 22.70 -9.49 -3.40
C VAL A 157 23.71 -9.35 -2.25
N LYS A 158 23.44 -9.96 -1.08
CA LYS A 158 24.29 -9.82 0.12
C LYS A 158 25.10 -11.07 0.47
N GLY A 159 24.91 -12.16 -0.26
CA GLY A 159 25.39 -13.50 0.12
C GLY A 159 24.50 -14.08 1.24
N CYS A 160 24.24 -15.39 1.19
CA CYS A 160 23.42 -16.10 2.19
C CYS A 160 24.14 -16.31 3.55
N GLY A 161 24.97 -15.37 4.00
CA GLY A 161 25.84 -15.52 5.17
C GLY A 161 25.31 -14.99 6.51
N GLY A 162 24.03 -14.63 6.63
CA GLY A 162 23.54 -13.99 7.87
C GLY A 162 22.03 -14.01 8.02
N SER A 163 21.47 -15.19 8.30
CA SER A 163 20.08 -15.33 8.77
C SER A 163 20.09 -15.64 10.27
N GLY A 164 20.43 -14.65 11.09
CA GLY A 164 20.34 -14.73 12.54
C GLY A 164 19.81 -13.41 13.10
N ASN A 165 18.66 -13.47 13.76
CA ASN A 165 17.95 -12.40 14.46
C ASN A 165 17.25 -11.32 13.62
N ASP A 166 16.02 -11.64 13.20
CA ASP A 166 14.92 -10.67 13.28
C ASP A 166 13.65 -11.43 13.67
N SER A 167 13.67 -11.89 14.92
CA SER A 167 12.49 -12.38 15.63
C SER A 167 11.95 -11.22 16.46
N SER A 168 10.73 -10.80 16.17
CA SER A 168 9.88 -9.93 17.00
C SER A 168 10.43 -8.55 17.41
N ARG A 169 9.95 -7.50 16.75
CA ARG A 169 9.43 -6.29 17.39
C ARG A 169 8.50 -5.51 16.45
#